data_AF-A0A6G0IR61-F1
#
_entry.id   AF-A0A6G0IR61-F1
#
_cell.length_a   1.000
_cell.length_b   1.000
_cell.length_c   1.000
_cell.angle_alpha   90.00
_cell.angle_beta   90.00
_cell.angle_gamma   90.00
#
_symmetry.space_group_name_H-M   'P 1'
#
loop_
_entity.id
_entity.type
_entity.pdbx_description
1 polymer ?
#
loop_
_entity_poly.entity_id
_entity_poly.type
_entity_poly.pdbx_seq_one_letter_code
_entity_poly.pdbx_strand_id
1 'polypeptide(L)'
;MGFQEKKAAELQETLQTVLDRREEERQSKELLQLYLKASEKEDRQQEEPSQPSQGGAGDVDVPDGMEVESASGFMSRTLMVLKGKTSPETRLSTEDLQMVVSRGVDAMEQVLGLGKTKTTALLQACEAELTKRLQQVQAVQSIRSSTQPDSTQQSSKMSTQEDVDTPAQGSN
;
A
#
# COMPACT_ATOMS: atom_id res chain seq x y z
N MET A 1 38.21 -48.78 -0.03
CA MET A 1 38.52 -47.51 -0.75
C MET A 1 37.54 -46.39 -0.43
N GLY A 2 36.25 -46.64 -0.17
CA GLY A 2 35.22 -45.59 -0.01
C GLY A 2 35.36 -44.57 1.14
N PHE A 3 36.19 -44.79 2.16
CA PHE A 3 36.39 -43.80 3.23
C PHE A 3 37.21 -42.57 2.77
N GLN A 4 38.16 -42.77 1.85
CA GLN A 4 38.91 -41.64 1.27
C GLN A 4 38.06 -40.85 0.28
N GLU A 5 37.21 -41.52 -0.50
CA GLU A 5 36.26 -40.87 -1.42
C GLU A 5 35.25 -40.01 -0.67
N LYS A 6 34.71 -40.50 0.46
CA LYS A 6 33.80 -39.71 1.30
C LYS A 6 34.46 -38.46 1.87
N LYS A 7 35.69 -38.59 2.40
CA LYS A 7 36.46 -37.44 2.91
C LYS A 7 36.82 -36.43 1.82
N ALA A 8 37.12 -36.91 0.61
CA ALA A 8 37.38 -36.04 -0.53
C ALA A 8 36.12 -35.27 -0.94
N ALA A 9 34.95 -35.92 -0.94
CA ALA A 9 33.66 -35.29 -1.22
C ALA A 9 33.29 -34.22 -0.17
N GLU A 10 33.44 -34.53 1.13
CA GLU A 10 33.21 -33.58 2.23
C GLU A 10 34.12 -32.34 2.11
N LEU A 11 35.39 -32.55 1.72
CA LEU A 11 36.33 -31.45 1.48
C LEU A 11 35.93 -30.62 0.27
N GLN A 12 35.50 -31.24 -0.84
CA GLN A 12 35.03 -30.54 -2.03
C GLN A 12 33.79 -29.69 -1.74
N GLU A 13 32.82 -30.23 -1.00
CA GLU A 13 31.62 -29.51 -0.57
C GLU A 13 31.97 -28.29 0.29
N THR A 14 32.89 -28.48 1.24
CA THR A 14 33.36 -27.39 2.10
C THR A 14 34.05 -26.30 1.28
N LEU A 15 34.93 -26.67 0.35
CA LEU A 15 35.62 -25.73 -0.53
C LEU A 15 34.64 -24.95 -1.41
N GLN A 16 33.64 -25.63 -1.99
CA GLN A 16 32.62 -24.98 -2.79
C GLN A 16 31.85 -23.95 -1.96
N THR A 17 31.42 -24.33 -0.76
CA THR A 17 30.69 -23.43 0.16
C THR A 17 31.51 -22.19 0.51
N VAL A 18 32.82 -22.34 0.77
CA VAL A 18 33.70 -21.21 1.08
C VAL A 18 33.90 -20.30 -0.13
N LEU A 19 34.02 -20.87 -1.33
CA LEU A 19 34.17 -20.10 -2.56
C LEU A 19 32.90 -19.31 -2.87
N ASP A 20 31.73 -19.94 -2.74
CA ASP A 20 30.43 -19.31 -2.96
C ASP A 20 30.23 -18.15 -1.98
N ARG A 21 30.46 -18.39 -0.68
CA ARG A 21 30.40 -17.35 0.35
C ARG A 21 31.33 -16.17 0.04
N ARG A 22 32.55 -16.43 -0.43
CA ARG A 22 33.52 -15.38 -0.78
C ARG A 22 33.01 -14.52 -1.94
N GLU A 23 32.36 -15.14 -2.92
CA GLU A 23 31.79 -14.44 -4.06
C GLU A 23 30.56 -13.61 -3.65
N GLU A 24 29.70 -14.13 -2.78
CA GLU A 24 28.60 -13.37 -2.17
C GLU A 24 29.10 -12.15 -1.37
N GLU A 25 30.16 -12.32 -0.59
CA GLU A 25 30.81 -11.23 0.15
C GLU A 25 31.41 -10.17 -0.81
N ARG A 26 31.91 -10.58 -1.98
CA ARG A 26 32.41 -9.66 -3.00
C ARG A 26 31.26 -8.86 -3.63
N GLN A 27 30.19 -9.54 -4.02
CA GLN A 27 29.01 -8.93 -4.65
C GLN A 27 28.28 -7.98 -3.70
N SER A 28 28.11 -8.36 -2.43
CA SER A 28 27.47 -7.51 -1.42
C SER A 28 28.27 -6.23 -1.15
N LYS A 29 29.61 -6.30 -1.11
CA LYS A 29 30.47 -5.11 -0.98
C LYS A 29 30.35 -4.16 -2.17
N GLU A 30 30.32 -4.71 -3.38
CA GLU A 30 30.13 -3.92 -4.61
C GLU A 30 28.78 -3.19 -4.60
N LEU A 31 27.71 -3.91 -4.25
CA LEU A 31 26.38 -3.32 -4.11
C LEU A 31 26.32 -2.23 -3.04
N LEU A 32 26.90 -2.47 -1.86
CA LEU A 32 26.95 -1.49 -0.78
C LEU A 32 27.73 -0.24 -1.20
N GLN A 33 28.83 -0.40 -1.94
CA GLN A 33 29.59 0.73 -2.46
C GLN A 33 28.76 1.56 -3.45
N LEU A 34 27.97 0.92 -4.31
CA LEU A 34 27.06 1.60 -5.22
C LEU A 34 25.98 2.39 -4.46
N TYR A 35 25.43 1.80 -3.39
CA TYR A 35 24.46 2.48 -2.52
C TYR A 35 25.07 3.72 -1.86
N LEU A 36 26.24 3.59 -1.23
CA LEU A 36 26.94 4.72 -0.60
C LEU A 36 27.27 5.82 -1.62
N LYS A 37 27.70 5.44 -2.82
CA LYS A 37 27.95 6.41 -3.90
C LYS A 37 26.67 7.09 -4.39
N ALA A 38 25.54 6.41 -4.36
CA ALA A 38 24.24 7.00 -4.70
C ALA A 38 23.79 7.98 -3.60
N SER A 39 23.93 7.61 -2.32
CA SER A 39 23.59 8.50 -1.20
C SER A 39 24.49 9.74 -1.14
N GLU A 40 25.80 9.61 -1.38
CA GLU A 40 26.70 10.77 -1.45
C GLU A 40 26.34 11.75 -2.58
N LYS A 41 25.83 11.24 -3.72
CA LYS A 41 25.34 12.11 -4.81
C LYS A 41 24.05 12.82 -4.43
N GLU A 42 23.17 12.15 -3.69
CA GLU A 42 21.95 12.73 -3.16
C GLU A 42 22.26 13.84 -2.16
N ASP A 43 23.17 13.61 -1.20
CA ASP A 43 23.62 14.63 -0.24
C ASP A 43 24.20 15.86 -0.95
N ARG A 44 25.01 15.64 -1.99
CA ARG A 44 25.61 16.72 -2.77
C ARG A 44 24.58 17.48 -3.64
N GLN A 45 23.47 16.85 -4.01
CA GLN A 45 22.35 17.51 -4.66
C GLN A 45 21.51 18.33 -3.68
N GLN A 46 21.53 18.00 -2.38
CA GLN A 46 20.89 18.78 -1.32
C GLN A 46 21.71 20.01 -0.90
N GLU A 47 23.05 19.95 -1.01
CA GLU A 47 23.95 21.07 -0.64
C GLU A 47 24.16 22.13 -1.74
N GLU A 48 23.86 21.84 -3.00
CA GLU A 48 23.90 22.81 -4.09
C GLU A 48 22.54 23.55 -4.23
N PRO A 49 22.41 24.84 -3.86
CA PRO A 49 21.20 25.61 -4.11
C PRO A 49 21.05 25.84 -5.62
N SER A 50 20.39 24.90 -6.29
CA SER A 50 20.20 24.93 -7.72
C SER A 50 19.20 26.02 -8.11
N GLN A 51 19.72 27.09 -8.71
CA GLN A 51 19.00 27.93 -9.65
C GLN A 51 18.31 27.05 -10.74
N PRO A 52 17.17 27.48 -11.31
CA PRO A 52 16.38 26.63 -12.18
C PRO A 52 17.04 26.56 -13.56
N SER A 53 17.54 25.38 -13.95
CA SER A 53 17.82 25.07 -15.34
C SER A 53 16.84 24.04 -15.88
N GLN A 54 16.29 24.43 -17.02
CA GLN A 54 15.21 23.85 -17.78
C GLN A 54 15.65 22.58 -18.53
N GLY A 55 14.83 21.53 -18.47
CA GLY A 55 14.74 20.50 -19.52
C GLY A 55 15.37 19.14 -19.22
N GLY A 56 14.63 18.08 -19.53
CA GLY A 56 15.17 16.73 -19.72
C GLY A 56 14.34 15.62 -19.08
N ALA A 57 13.52 14.96 -19.89
CA ALA A 57 12.84 13.73 -19.51
C ALA A 57 13.84 12.60 -19.26
N GLY A 58 13.66 11.85 -18.17
CA GLY A 58 14.44 10.66 -17.87
C GLY A 58 13.79 9.91 -16.71
N ASP A 59 13.24 8.76 -17.04
CA ASP A 59 12.78 7.70 -16.15
C ASP A 59 13.74 7.47 -14.97
N VAL A 60 13.28 7.62 -13.73
CA VAL A 60 14.04 7.23 -12.53
C VAL A 60 13.10 6.53 -11.57
N ASP A 61 13.38 5.24 -11.40
CA ASP A 61 12.91 4.35 -10.35
C ASP A 61 13.10 4.99 -8.97
N VAL A 62 12.01 5.09 -8.20
CA VAL A 62 11.96 5.78 -6.90
C VAL A 62 12.13 4.74 -5.79
N PRO A 63 13.19 4.79 -4.96
CA PRO A 63 13.16 4.13 -3.67
C PRO A 63 12.38 4.99 -2.67
N ASP A 64 11.63 4.27 -1.84
CA ASP A 64 10.70 4.73 -0.82
C ASP A 64 11.41 5.39 0.39
N GLY A 65 10.78 6.41 1.00
CA GLY A 65 11.04 6.71 2.42
C GLY A 65 11.63 8.06 2.84
N MET A 66 11.36 9.17 2.15
CA MET A 66 11.45 10.49 2.81
C MET A 66 10.24 11.35 2.48
N GLU A 67 9.28 11.35 3.41
CA GLU A 67 8.05 12.14 3.34
C GLU A 67 8.38 13.62 3.59
N VAL A 68 8.97 14.28 2.60
CA VAL A 68 9.09 15.73 2.62
C VAL A 68 7.72 16.30 2.27
N GLU A 69 6.98 16.74 3.27
CA GLU A 69 5.75 17.52 3.09
C GLU A 69 6.11 18.72 2.21
N SER A 70 5.55 18.75 0.99
CA SER A 70 5.74 19.91 0.12
C SER A 70 5.08 21.12 0.77
N ALA A 71 5.53 22.35 0.49
CA ALA A 71 4.88 23.59 0.97
C ALA A 71 3.37 23.67 0.61
N SER A 72 2.94 22.84 -0.32
CA SER A 72 1.56 22.58 -0.70
C SER A 72 0.75 21.80 0.35
N GLY A 73 1.33 21.13 1.34
CA GLY A 73 0.61 20.22 2.24
C GLY A 73 0.19 18.89 1.59
N PHE A 74 0.76 18.57 0.42
CA PHE A 74 0.67 17.24 -0.17
C PHE A 74 2.05 16.59 -0.09
N MET A 75 2.06 15.27 -0.02
CA MET A 75 3.27 14.50 -0.22
C MET A 75 3.85 14.74 -1.61
N SER A 76 5.17 14.83 -1.71
CA SER A 76 5.88 15.00 -3.00
C SER A 76 5.47 13.92 -4.02
N ARG A 77 5.33 12.67 -3.55
CA ARG A 77 4.84 11.54 -4.35
C ARG A 77 3.46 11.78 -4.95
N THR A 78 2.50 12.27 -4.17
CA THR A 78 1.13 12.56 -4.62
C THR A 78 1.14 13.62 -5.73
N LEU A 79 1.95 14.66 -5.58
CA LEU A 79 2.11 15.69 -6.63
C LEU A 79 2.77 15.15 -7.90
N MET A 80 3.79 14.30 -7.76
CA MET A 80 4.46 13.68 -8.91
C MET A 80 3.50 12.78 -9.70
N VAL A 81 2.67 12.00 -9.01
CA VAL A 81 1.64 11.17 -9.63
C VAL A 81 0.62 12.04 -10.36
N LEU A 82 0.06 13.07 -9.71
CA LEU A 82 -0.93 13.98 -10.30
C LEU A 82 -0.42 14.74 -11.53
N LYS A 83 0.88 15.06 -11.56
CA LYS A 83 1.54 15.70 -12.71
C LYS A 83 1.90 14.71 -13.83
N GLY A 84 1.72 13.40 -13.61
CA GLY A 84 1.94 12.36 -14.59
C GLY A 84 0.96 12.39 -15.76
N LYS A 85 1.25 11.63 -16.83
CA LYS A 85 0.45 11.62 -18.07
C LYS A 85 -0.62 10.52 -18.13
N THR A 86 -0.55 9.54 -17.23
CA THR A 86 -1.37 8.32 -17.26
C THR A 86 -2.31 8.30 -16.07
N SER A 87 -3.63 8.39 -16.32
CA SER A 87 -4.74 8.25 -15.35
C SER A 87 -4.33 8.29 -13.88
N PRO A 88 -3.84 9.46 -13.41
CA PRO A 88 -3.22 9.57 -12.09
C PRO A 88 -4.18 9.25 -10.96
N GLU A 89 -5.49 9.48 -11.14
CA GLU A 89 -6.56 9.16 -10.21
C GLU A 89 -6.58 7.70 -9.76
N THR A 90 -6.20 6.77 -10.64
CA THR A 90 -6.21 5.33 -10.34
C THR A 90 -5.03 4.89 -9.48
N ARG A 91 -3.95 5.70 -9.43
CA ARG A 91 -2.69 5.36 -8.75
C ARG A 91 -2.57 5.94 -7.34
N LEU A 92 -3.49 6.82 -6.98
CA LEU A 92 -3.55 7.44 -5.66
C LEU A 92 -4.25 6.53 -4.66
N SER A 93 -3.92 6.69 -3.38
CA SER A 93 -4.69 6.08 -2.29
C SER A 93 -6.08 6.73 -2.20
N THR A 94 -7.04 6.07 -1.52
CA THR A 94 -8.36 6.66 -1.30
C THR A 94 -8.30 7.92 -0.44
N GLU A 95 -7.34 7.98 0.49
CA GLU A 95 -7.08 9.15 1.35
C GLU A 95 -6.51 10.32 0.54
N ASP A 96 -5.49 10.07 -0.28
CA ASP A 96 -4.93 11.08 -1.20
C ASP A 96 -6.00 11.63 -2.14
N LEU A 97 -6.85 10.75 -2.71
CA LEU A 97 -7.95 11.16 -3.58
C LEU A 97 -8.92 12.10 -2.86
N GLN A 98 -9.30 11.79 -1.62
CA GLN A 98 -10.16 12.66 -0.81
C GLN A 98 -9.51 14.02 -0.55
N MET A 99 -8.23 14.04 -0.21
CA MET A 99 -7.49 15.27 0.04
C MET A 99 -7.42 16.15 -1.23
N VAL A 100 -7.14 15.55 -2.38
CA VAL A 100 -7.08 16.22 -3.69
C VAL A 100 -8.42 16.81 -4.10
N VAL A 101 -9.50 16.03 -3.99
CA VAL A 101 -10.86 16.48 -4.34
C VAL A 101 -11.33 17.58 -3.39
N SER A 102 -11.10 17.42 -2.09
CA SER A 102 -11.53 18.39 -1.06
C SER A 102 -10.85 19.75 -1.21
N ARG A 103 -9.66 19.80 -1.80
CA ARG A 103 -8.90 21.03 -1.96
C ARG A 103 -9.45 21.94 -3.06
N GLY A 104 -10.17 21.38 -4.03
CA GLY A 104 -10.85 22.14 -5.07
C GLY A 104 -9.95 22.66 -6.21
N VAL A 105 -10.60 23.08 -7.29
CA VAL A 105 -9.95 23.38 -8.59
C VAL A 105 -8.93 24.52 -8.49
N ASP A 106 -9.30 25.65 -7.87
CA ASP A 106 -8.44 26.84 -7.90
C ASP A 106 -7.15 26.65 -7.08
N ALA A 107 -7.21 25.97 -5.93
CA ALA A 107 -6.03 25.63 -5.14
C ALA A 107 -5.17 24.57 -5.84
N MET A 108 -5.79 23.55 -6.43
CA MET A 108 -5.07 22.52 -7.17
C MET A 108 -4.41 23.06 -8.45
N GLU A 109 -4.97 24.10 -9.06
CA GLU A 109 -4.37 24.75 -10.23
C GLU A 109 -3.05 25.42 -9.85
N GLN A 110 -3.01 26.12 -8.72
CA GLN A 110 -1.79 26.76 -8.22
C GLN A 110 -0.71 25.74 -7.87
N VAL A 111 -1.10 24.63 -7.25
CA VAL A 111 -0.19 23.56 -6.81
C VAL A 111 0.39 22.77 -7.99
N LEU A 112 -0.46 22.45 -8.96
CA LEU A 112 -0.07 21.60 -10.09
C LEU A 112 0.54 22.41 -11.24
N GLY A 113 0.16 23.67 -11.41
CA GLY A 113 0.62 24.52 -12.51
C GLY A 113 0.14 24.06 -13.90
N LEU A 114 -0.89 23.21 -13.97
CA LEU A 114 -1.37 22.58 -15.21
C LEU A 114 -2.42 23.42 -15.95
N GLY A 115 -2.88 24.52 -15.36
CA GLY A 115 -3.92 25.42 -15.89
C GLY A 115 -5.35 24.91 -15.63
N LYS A 116 -6.28 25.85 -15.45
CA LYS A 116 -7.65 25.60 -14.96
C LYS A 116 -8.36 24.44 -15.64
N THR A 117 -8.43 24.43 -16.97
CA THR A 117 -9.17 23.40 -17.72
C THR A 117 -8.63 22.00 -17.47
N LYS A 118 -7.30 21.83 -17.44
CA LYS A 118 -6.67 20.53 -17.19
C LYS A 118 -6.87 20.10 -15.75
N THR A 119 -6.71 21.03 -14.80
CA THR A 119 -6.95 20.77 -13.39
C THR A 119 -8.41 20.40 -13.12
N THR A 120 -9.37 21.08 -13.75
CA THR A 120 -10.80 20.72 -13.64
C THR A 120 -11.07 19.31 -14.14
N ALA A 121 -10.57 18.96 -15.33
CA ALA A 121 -10.74 17.62 -15.90
C ALA A 121 -10.10 16.54 -15.00
N LEU A 122 -8.92 16.81 -14.46
CA LEU A 122 -8.23 15.94 -13.51
C LEU A 122 -9.04 15.72 -12.23
N LEU A 123 -9.55 16.80 -11.61
CA LEU A 123 -10.33 16.68 -10.38
C LEU A 123 -11.65 15.94 -10.59
N GLN A 124 -12.31 16.13 -11.74
CA GLN A 124 -13.50 15.36 -12.12
C GLN A 124 -13.19 13.86 -12.24
N ALA A 125 -12.04 13.50 -12.84
CA ALA A 125 -11.60 12.12 -12.90
C ALA A 125 -11.31 11.54 -11.50
N CYS A 126 -10.65 12.32 -10.63
CA CYS A 126 -10.41 11.94 -9.24
C CYS A 126 -11.72 11.71 -8.45
N GLU A 127 -12.72 12.58 -8.62
CA GLU A 127 -14.03 12.46 -7.97
C GLU A 127 -14.80 11.22 -8.47
N ALA A 128 -14.75 10.95 -9.77
CA ALA A 128 -15.37 9.76 -10.35
C ALA A 128 -14.73 8.47 -9.83
N GLU A 129 -13.40 8.41 -9.76
CA GLU A 129 -12.66 7.25 -9.23
C GLU A 129 -12.91 7.08 -7.72
N LEU A 130 -12.93 8.17 -6.94
CA LEU A 130 -13.28 8.12 -5.52
C LEU A 130 -14.69 7.57 -5.30
N THR A 131 -15.68 8.08 -6.04
CA THR A 131 -17.07 7.61 -5.98
C THR A 131 -17.17 6.12 -6.27
N LYS A 132 -16.49 5.65 -7.32
CA LYS A 132 -16.45 4.25 -7.70
C LYS A 132 -15.86 3.37 -6.60
N ARG A 133 -14.74 3.77 -5.97
CA ARG A 133 -14.13 3.04 -4.86
C ARG A 133 -15.04 2.96 -3.64
N LEU A 134 -15.71 4.06 -3.29
CA LEU A 134 -16.65 4.09 -2.17
C LEU A 134 -17.86 3.19 -2.41
N GLN A 135 -18.42 3.19 -3.62
CA GLN A 135 -19.50 2.28 -4.00
C GLN A 135 -19.08 0.81 -3.92
N GLN A 136 -17.86 0.49 -4.35
CA GLN A 136 -17.33 -0.87 -4.24
C GLN A 136 -17.21 -1.32 -2.78
N VAL A 137 -16.71 -0.47 -1.90
CA VAL A 137 -16.63 -0.74 -0.46
C VAL A 137 -18.03 -0.95 0.14
N GLN A 138 -18.99 -0.10 -0.22
CA GLN A 138 -20.37 -0.23 0.24
C GLN A 138 -20.99 -1.56 -0.21
N ALA A 139 -20.81 -1.95 -1.47
CA ALA A 139 -21.32 -3.22 -1.99
C ALA A 139 -20.75 -4.43 -1.23
N VAL A 140 -19.44 -4.42 -0.94
CA VAL A 140 -18.79 -5.48 -0.14
C VAL A 140 -19.32 -5.53 1.28
N GLN A 141 -19.56 -4.37 1.91
CA GLN A 141 -20.15 -4.30 3.25
C GLN A 141 -21.58 -4.86 3.25
N SER A 142 -22.40 -4.54 2.25
CA SER A 142 -23.76 -5.09 2.12
C SER A 142 -23.77 -6.63 2.03
N ILE A 143 -22.85 -7.21 1.26
CA ILE A 143 -22.70 -8.68 1.18
C ILE A 143 -22.31 -9.25 2.54
N ARG A 144 -21.32 -8.65 3.21
CA ARG A 144 -20.84 -9.10 4.52
C ARG A 144 -21.97 -9.13 5.55
N SER A 145 -22.76 -8.06 5.63
CA SER A 145 -23.91 -7.95 6.53
C SER A 145 -25.00 -8.99 6.22
N SER A 146 -25.21 -9.34 4.95
CA SER A 146 -26.17 -10.39 4.56
C SER A 146 -25.69 -11.82 4.84
N THR A 147 -24.37 -12.03 4.94
CA THR A 147 -23.76 -13.36 5.14
C THR A 147 -23.43 -13.70 6.58
N GLN A 148 -23.66 -12.79 7.53
CA GLN A 148 -23.64 -13.06 8.96
C GLN A 148 -25.05 -13.55 9.37
N PRO A 149 -25.30 -14.86 9.52
CA PRO A 149 -26.57 -15.31 10.06
C PRO A 149 -26.71 -14.85 11.52
N ASP A 150 -27.86 -14.24 11.83
CA ASP A 150 -28.34 -13.95 13.18
C ASP A 150 -28.22 -15.22 14.04
N SER A 151 -27.13 -15.33 14.81
CA SER A 151 -26.86 -16.47 15.69
C SER A 151 -27.57 -16.32 17.04
N THR A 152 -28.67 -15.56 17.09
CA THR A 152 -29.36 -15.23 18.34
C THR A 152 -30.87 -15.32 18.17
N GLN A 153 -31.36 -16.43 17.62
CA GLN A 153 -32.80 -16.75 17.71
C GLN A 153 -33.10 -18.25 17.57
N GLN A 154 -32.40 -19.11 18.33
CA GLN A 154 -32.82 -20.49 18.51
C GLN A 154 -32.49 -21.01 19.91
N SER A 155 -33.09 -20.40 20.94
CA SER A 155 -33.16 -20.98 22.28
C SER A 155 -34.44 -20.56 22.99
N SER A 156 -35.60 -20.84 22.37
CA SER A 156 -36.89 -20.79 23.07
C SER A 156 -37.91 -21.64 22.34
N LYS A 157 -37.75 -22.97 22.40
CA LYS A 157 -38.82 -23.97 22.20
C LYS A 157 -38.25 -25.39 22.35
N MET A 158 -38.13 -25.86 23.59
CA MET A 158 -38.23 -27.29 23.90
C MET A 158 -38.45 -27.47 25.41
N SER A 159 -39.70 -27.49 25.83
CA SER A 159 -40.17 -28.31 26.95
C SER A 159 -41.69 -28.36 26.85
N THR A 160 -42.15 -29.31 26.04
CA THR A 160 -43.54 -29.73 25.94
C THR A 160 -43.73 -30.85 26.96
N GLN A 161 -44.62 -30.60 27.93
CA GLN A 161 -45.67 -31.53 28.38
C GLN A 161 -45.24 -32.84 29.08
N GLU A 162 -45.45 -32.87 30.40
CA GLU A 162 -45.97 -34.07 31.06
C GLU A 162 -47.40 -33.76 31.55
N ASP A 163 -48.23 -34.78 31.40
CA ASP A 163 -49.68 -34.80 31.34
C ASP A 163 -50.27 -35.19 32.71
N VAL A 164 -51.50 -34.72 32.97
CA VAL A 164 -52.57 -35.42 33.72
C VAL A 164 -52.39 -35.68 35.23
N ASP A 165 -53.18 -35.01 36.09
CA ASP A 165 -54.53 -35.46 36.52
C ASP A 165 -55.00 -34.60 37.73
N THR A 166 -56.22 -34.09 37.66
CA THR A 166 -56.98 -33.57 38.82
C THR A 166 -58.30 -34.35 38.83
N PRO A 167 -58.84 -34.79 40.00
CA PRO A 167 -59.67 -33.85 40.76
C PRO A 167 -59.86 -34.08 42.29
N ALA A 168 -60.16 -32.96 42.96
CA ALA A 168 -61.19 -32.71 43.99
C ALA A 168 -61.20 -33.39 45.39
N GLN A 169 -61.17 -32.51 46.41
CA GLN A 169 -61.87 -32.45 47.73
C GLN A 169 -60.85 -32.08 48.81
N GLY A 170 -61.07 -31.19 49.78
CA GLY A 170 -62.23 -30.45 50.30
C GLY A 170 -61.75 -29.89 51.65
N SER A 171 -62.00 -28.62 51.96
CA SER A 171 -61.72 -28.03 53.27
C SER A 171 -63.04 -27.71 53.95
N ASN A 172 -63.20 -28.27 55.17
CA ASN A 172 -64.17 -28.01 56.25
C ASN A 172 -65.63 -27.71 55.90
#